data_AF-A0A7G9Y737-F1
#
_entry.id   AF-A0A7G9Y737-F1
#
_cell.length_a   1.000
_cell.length_b   1.000
_cell.length_c   1.000
_cell.angle_alpha   90.00
_cell.angle_beta   90.00
_cell.angle_gamma   90.00
#
_symmetry.space_group_name_H-M   'P 1'
#
loop_
_entity.id
_entity.type
_entity.pdbx_description
1 polymer ?
#
loop_
_entity_poly.entity_id
_entity_poly.type
_entity_poly.pdbx_seq_one_letter_code
_entity_poly.pdbx_strand_id
1 'polypeptide(L)' 'MRELVVYGRMVSLGAESIPHKDQWQHRGYGRELLAAAEDLASGHGFSKIAVTSGIGVREYYRTRGYVREGAYMVKYL' A
#
# COMPACT_ATOMS: atom_id res chain seq x y z
N MET A 1 -7.41 -8.85 2.53
CA MET A 1 -6.38 -8.87 1.47
C MET A 1 -5.22 -9.74 1.93
N ARG A 2 -4.82 -10.77 1.18
CA ARG A 2 -3.66 -11.62 1.55
C ARG A 2 -2.34 -11.19 0.91
N GLU A 3 -2.38 -10.47 -0.22
CA GLU A 3 -1.19 -9.88 -0.84
C GLU A 3 -1.61 -8.70 -1.73
N LEU A 4 -0.92 -7.56 -1.61
CA LEU A 4 -0.95 -6.47 -2.59
C LEU A 4 0.47 -6.32 -3.11
N VAL A 5 0.78 -7.00 -4.21
CA VAL A 5 2.08 -6.88 -4.89
C VAL A 5 1.94 -5.85 -5.99
N VAL A 6 2.36 -4.61 -5.71
CA VAL A 6 2.55 -3.60 -6.75
C VAL A 6 3.92 -3.84 -7.39
N TYR A 7 3.95 -4.36 -8.61
CA TYR A 7 5.17 -4.48 -9.40
C TYR A 7 5.65 -3.09 -9.83
N GLY A 8 6.44 -2.45 -8.98
CA GLY A 8 7.31 -1.34 -9.34
C GLY A 8 8.71 -1.67 -8.84
N ARG A 9 9.75 -1.43 -9.66
CA ARG A 9 11.15 -1.65 -9.26
C ARG A 9 11.36 -1.09 -7.86
N MET A 10 11.82 -1.93 -6.92
CA MET A 10 12.40 -1.46 -5.66
C MET A 10 13.60 -0.62 -6.04
N VAL A 11 13.43 0.70 -6.08
CA VAL A 11 14.58 1.60 -6.12
C VAL A 11 15.14 1.57 -4.71
N SER A 12 16.19 0.78 -4.54
CA SER A 12 17.10 0.88 -3.40
C SER A 12 17.44 2.36 -3.22
N LEU A 13 17.17 2.90 -2.03
CA LEU A 13 17.72 4.20 -1.61
C LEU A 13 19.24 4.10 -1.69
N GLY A 14 19.85 4.56 -2.80
CA GLY A 14 21.31 4.58 -2.93
C GLY A 14 21.92 4.27 -4.30
N ALA A 15 21.22 4.40 -5.43
CA ALA A 15 21.88 4.38 -6.73
C ALA A 15 21.51 5.63 -7.53
N GLU A 16 22.42 6.60 -7.51
CA GLU A 16 22.44 7.70 -8.46
C GLU A 16 22.44 7.14 -9.90
N SER A 17 21.72 7.85 -10.79
CA SER A 17 21.89 7.83 -12.25
C SER A 17 21.12 6.79 -13.08
N ILE A 18 19.79 6.92 -13.25
CA ILE A 18 19.07 6.51 -14.48
C ILE A 18 17.92 7.52 -14.78
N PRO A 19 17.67 7.94 -16.03
CA PRO A 19 16.87 9.14 -16.36
C PRO A 19 15.39 9.13 -15.88
N HIS A 20 14.96 10.32 -15.50
CA HIS A 20 13.70 10.78 -14.88
C HIS A 20 12.33 10.43 -15.54
N LYS A 21 12.14 9.32 -16.26
CA LYS A 21 10.85 9.07 -16.97
C LYS A 21 10.09 7.77 -16.70
N ASP A 22 10.64 6.82 -15.93
CA ASP A 22 10.00 5.50 -15.70
C ASP A 22 9.67 5.20 -14.23
N GLN A 23 9.27 6.21 -13.46
CA GLN A 23 8.80 6.00 -12.08
C GLN A 23 7.31 5.68 -12.04
N TRP A 24 6.93 4.46 -12.43
CA TRP A 24 5.54 3.98 -12.31
C TRP A 24 5.00 4.01 -10.87
N GLN A 25 5.89 4.01 -9.86
CA GLN A 25 5.56 4.13 -8.43
C GLN A 25 4.93 5.47 -8.03
N HIS A 26 4.99 6.51 -8.85
CA HIS A 26 4.44 7.84 -8.53
C HIS A 26 3.11 8.16 -9.24
N ARG A 27 2.50 7.19 -9.95
CA ARG A 27 1.25 7.41 -10.69
C ARG A 27 -0.04 7.23 -9.87
N GLY A 28 0.03 6.93 -8.59
CA GLY A 28 -1.15 6.84 -7.72
C GLY A 28 -1.93 5.52 -7.79
N TYR A 29 -1.54 4.57 -8.64
CA TYR A 29 -2.20 3.25 -8.73
C TYR A 29 -2.27 2.50 -7.40
N GLY A 30 -1.24 2.60 -6.56
CA GLY A 30 -1.26 2.00 -5.22
C GLY A 30 -2.33 2.58 -4.30
N ARG A 31 -2.79 3.81 -4.55
CA ARG A 31 -3.92 4.42 -3.82
C ARG A 31 -5.25 3.95 -4.40
N GLU A 32 -5.38 3.91 -5.72
CA GLU A 32 -6.60 3.48 -6.40
C GLU A 32 -6.94 2.02 -6.09
N LEU A 33 -5.95 1.12 -6.15
CA LEU A 33 -6.12 -0.29 -5.79
C LEU A 33 -6.52 -0.46 -4.31
N LEU A 34 -5.96 0.36 -3.43
CA LEU A 34 -6.30 0.30 -2.01
C LEU A 34 -7.75 0.77 -1.78
N ALA A 35 -8.16 1.86 -2.42
CA ALA A 35 -9.53 2.37 -2.35
C ALA A 35 -10.55 1.35 -2.89
N ALA A 36 -10.28 0.77 -4.06
CA ALA A 36 -11.14 -0.27 -4.62
C ALA A 36 -11.27 -1.49 -3.70
N ALA A 37 -10.20 -1.86 -2.99
CA ALA A 37 -10.25 -2.96 -2.03
C ALA A 37 -11.01 -2.60 -0.75
N GLU A 38 -10.92 -1.35 -0.28
CA GLU A 38 -11.71 -0.83 0.84
C GLU A 38 -13.21 -0.83 0.49
N ASP A 39 -13.57 -0.32 -0.70
CA ASP A 39 -14.96 -0.30 -1.19
C ASP A 39 -15.53 -1.72 -1.34
N LEU A 40 -14.75 -2.65 -1.92
CA LEU A 40 -15.18 -4.03 -2.08
C LEU A 40 -15.36 -4.73 -0.73
N ALA A 41 -14.45 -4.49 0.22
CA ALA A 41 -14.56 -5.08 1.55
C ALA A 41 -15.78 -4.52 2.33
N SER A 42 -16.02 -3.20 2.26
CA SER A 42 -17.20 -2.59 2.86
C SER A 42 -18.50 -3.10 2.22
N GLY A 43 -18.54 -3.20 0.89
CA GLY A 43 -19.69 -3.73 0.13
C GLY A 43 -20.01 -5.21 0.43
N HIS A 44 -19.05 -5.99 0.92
CA HIS A 44 -19.25 -7.37 1.38
C HIS A 44 -19.51 -7.48 2.90
N GLY A 45 -19.63 -6.36 3.61
CA GLY A 45 -19.93 -6.34 5.05
C GLY A 45 -18.75 -6.60 5.96
N PHE A 46 -17.50 -6.46 5.48
CA PHE A 46 -16.33 -6.56 6.34
C PHE A 46 -16.13 -5.27 7.14
N SER A 47 -15.84 -5.41 8.43
CA SER A 47 -15.62 -4.27 9.34
C SER A 47 -14.19 -3.73 9.37
N LYS A 48 -13.22 -4.47 8.80
CA LYS A 48 -11.83 -4.04 8.72
C LYS A 48 -11.06 -4.69 7.57
N ILE A 49 -10.04 -4.00 7.10
CA ILE A 49 -9.03 -4.50 6.17
C ILE A 49 -7.67 -4.59 6.87
N ALA A 50 -6.97 -5.70 6.67
CA ALA A 50 -5.60 -5.92 7.15
C ALA A 50 -4.66 -6.07 5.96
N VAL A 51 -3.53 -5.38 6.01
CA VAL A 51 -2.49 -5.34 4.96
C VAL A 51 -1.18 -5.84 5.54
N THR A 52 -0.60 -6.86 4.90
CA THR A 52 0.76 -7.32 5.18
C THR A 52 1.74 -6.26 4.70
N SER A 53 2.53 -5.68 5.59
CA SER A 53 3.37 -4.52 5.29
C SER A 53 4.77 -4.68 5.85
N GLY A 54 5.77 -4.59 4.96
CA GLY A 54 7.17 -4.52 5.34
C GLY A 54 7.46 -3.27 6.18
N ILE A 55 8.44 -3.36 7.09
CA ILE A 55 8.71 -2.31 8.09
C ILE A 55 8.89 -0.92 7.45
N GLY A 56 9.63 -0.83 6.33
CA GLY A 56 9.93 0.43 5.64
C GLY A 56 8.76 1.07 4.88
N VAL A 57 7.65 0.35 4.66
CA VAL A 57 6.49 0.86 3.93
C VAL A 57 5.28 1.12 4.83
N ARG A 58 5.41 0.95 6.15
CA ARG A 58 4.31 1.20 7.11
C ARG A 58 3.84 2.65 7.10
N GLU A 59 4.75 3.60 6.88
CA GLU A 59 4.43 5.03 6.87
C GLU A 59 3.47 5.41 5.72
N TYR A 60 3.60 4.74 4.57
CA TYR A 60 2.66 4.88 3.46
C TYR A 60 1.22 4.54 3.89
N TYR A 61 1.04 3.52 4.72
CA TYR A 61 -0.29 3.13 5.22
C TYR A 61 -0.76 4.03 6.36
N ARG A 62 0.15 4.46 7.26
CA ARG A 62 -0.20 5.37 8.38
C ARG A 62 -0.82 6.67 7.90
N THR A 63 -0.23 7.30 6.89
CA THR A 63 -0.77 8.51 6.26
C THR A 63 -2.17 8.35 5.67
N ARG A 64 -2.67 7.11 5.53
CA ARG A 64 -4.00 6.76 4.98
C ARG A 64 -4.97 6.22 6.03
N GLY A 65 -4.65 6.40 7.32
CA GLY A 65 -5.52 6.01 8.43
C GLY A 65 -5.37 4.55 8.87
N TYR A 66 -4.35 3.84 8.39
CA TYR A 66 -4.06 2.49 8.90
C TYR A 66 -3.25 2.57 10.19
N VAL A 67 -3.58 1.70 11.14
CA VAL A 67 -2.87 1.52 12.40
C VAL A 67 -2.18 0.17 12.43
N ARG A 68 -1.09 0.04 13.19
CA ARG A 68 -0.39 -1.24 13.31
C ARG A 68 -1.13 -2.15 14.28
N GLU A 69 -1.48 -3.35 13.83
CA GLU A 69 -2.03 -4.44 14.65
C GLU A 69 -1.15 -5.68 14.43
N GLY A 70 -0.23 -5.95 15.38
CA GLY A 70 0.75 -7.03 15.26
C GLY A 70 1.70 -6.87 14.07
N ALA A 71 1.62 -7.82 13.13
CA ALA A 71 2.40 -7.86 11.90
C ALA A 71 1.75 -7.08 10.73
N TYR A 72 0.52 -6.60 10.91
CA TYR A 72 -0.29 -5.99 9.86
C TYR A 72 -0.47 -4.49 10.06
N MET A 73 -0.81 -3.80 8.97
CA MET A 73 -1.43 -2.49 8.99
C MET A 73 -2.93 -2.68 8.79
N VAL A 74 -3.75 -2.19 9.71
CA VAL A 74 -5.20 -2.40 9.74
C VAL A 74 -5.92 -1.07 9.64
N LYS A 75 -7.01 -1.03 8.88
CA LYS A 75 -7.96 0.09 8.84
C LYS A 75 -9.37 -0.47 9.03
N TYR A 76 -10.15 0.18 9.88
CA TYR A 76 -11.58 -0.10 10.03
C TYR A 76 -12.33 0.64 8.92
N LEU A 77 -13.26 -0.05 8.27
CA LEU A 77 -13.98 0.41 7.08
C LEU A 77 -15.33 1.03 7.44
#